data_AF-A0A7W9LXS9-F1
#
_entry.id   AF-A0A7W9LXS9-F1
#
_cell.length_a   1.000
_cell.length_b   1.000
_cell.length_c   1.000
_cell.angle_alpha   90.00
_cell.angle_beta   90.00
_cell.angle_gamma   90.00
#
_symmetry.space_group_name_H-M   'P 1'
#
loop_
_entity.id
_entity.type
_entity.pdbx_description
1 polymer ?
#
loop_
_entity_poly.entity_id
_entity_poly.type
_entity_poly.pdbx_seq_one_letter_code
_entity_poly.pdbx_strand_id
1 'polypeptide(L)' 'MDSSDSEVTHVLLTAEEATVREQLAQREIGSQLNAHIERSLRMAQHLDEQAPVGTVPIPTDSRSVQDIAMRVVEAADR' A
#
# COMPACT_ATOMS: atom_id res chain seq x y z
N MET A 1 -18.73 -21.56 23.52
CA MET A 1 -17.75 -21.55 22.42
C MET A 1 -17.20 -20.14 22.42
N ASP A 2 -16.01 -19.99 22.98
CA ASP A 2 -15.36 -18.70 23.19
C ASP A 2 -14.95 -18.17 21.81
N SER A 3 -15.71 -17.22 21.28
CA SER A 3 -15.36 -16.58 20.02
C SER A 3 -14.33 -15.53 20.39
N SER A 4 -13.06 -15.85 20.23
CA SER A 4 -11.97 -14.89 20.46
C SER A 4 -12.27 -13.63 19.66
N ASP A 5 -12.59 -12.54 20.37
CA ASP A 5 -12.83 -11.24 19.73
C ASP A 5 -11.50 -10.85 19.07
N SER A 6 -11.48 -10.86 17.74
CA SER A 6 -10.27 -10.62 16.96
C SER A 6 -10.37 -9.22 16.40
N GLU A 7 -9.49 -8.33 16.85
CA GLU A 7 -9.40 -6.97 16.33
C GLU A 7 -8.76 -6.97 14.95
N VAL A 8 -9.31 -6.17 14.03
CA VAL A 8 -8.84 -6.05 12.66
C VAL A 8 -8.42 -4.61 12.40
N THR A 9 -7.16 -4.42 12.02
CA THR A 9 -6.63 -3.12 11.61
C THR A 9 -6.56 -3.03 10.09
N HIS A 10 -7.20 -2.00 9.53
CA HIS A 10 -7.08 -1.68 8.10
C HIS A 10 -5.82 -0.85 7.85
N VAL A 11 -4.96 -1.33 6.96
CA VAL A 11 -3.74 -0.63 6.55
C VAL A 11 -3.74 -0.46 5.04
N LEU A 12 -3.39 0.74 4.58
CA LEU A 12 -3.18 1.03 3.16
C LEU A 12 -1.70 1.36 2.92
N LEU A 13 -1.01 0.52 2.17
CA LEU A 13 0.37 0.82 1.75
C LEU A 13 0.36 1.80 0.60
N THR A 14 1.04 2.93 0.76
CA THR A 14 1.11 3.99 -0.24
C THR A 14 2.51 4.13 -0.81
N ALA A 15 2.58 4.63 -2.04
CA ALA A 15 3.83 4.98 -2.70
C ALA A 15 3.58 6.20 -3.58
N GLU A 16 4.57 7.07 -3.68
CA GLU A 16 4.55 8.15 -4.66
C GLU A 16 4.63 7.60 -6.08
N GLU A 17 4.07 8.36 -7.03
CA GLU A 17 4.08 7.97 -8.45
C GLU A 17 5.50 7.68 -8.95
N ALA A 18 6.50 8.46 -8.51
CA ALA A 18 7.90 8.27 -8.88
C ALA A 18 8.41 6.89 -8.47
N THR A 19 8.13 6.47 -7.23
CA THR A 19 8.50 5.15 -6.70
C THR A 19 7.80 4.01 -7.47
N VAL A 20 6.51 4.17 -7.76
CA VAL A 20 5.75 3.18 -8.55
C VAL A 20 6.34 3.05 -9.96
N ARG A 21 6.69 4.17 -10.60
CA ARG A 21 7.33 4.19 -11.93
C ARG A 21 8.67 3.47 -11.91
N GLU A 22 9.52 3.73 -10.92
CA GLU A 22 10.82 3.08 -10.80
C GLU A 22 10.68 1.56 -10.61
N GLN A 23 9.80 1.12 -9.70
CA GLN A 23 9.57 -0.30 -9.45
C GLN A 23 8.98 -1.02 -10.68
N LEU A 24 8.06 -0.38 -11.40
CA LEU A 24 7.49 -0.95 -12.63
C LEU A 24 8.54 -0.97 -13.75
N ALA A 25 9.38 0.05 -13.89
CA ALA A 25 10.44 0.07 -14.90
C ALA A 25 11.48 -1.05 -14.70
N GLN A 26 11.67 -1.53 -13.47
CA GLN A 26 12.53 -2.67 -13.18
C GLN A 26 11.90 -4.02 -13.59
N ARG A 27 10.57 -4.11 -13.66
CA ARG A 27 9.81 -5.37 -13.87
C ARG A 27 9.21 -5.50 -15.25
N GLU A 28 8.76 -4.37 -15.81
CA GLU A 28 8.04 -4.29 -17.07
C GLU A 28 9.00 -4.02 -18.22
N ILE A 29 8.87 -4.79 -19.31
CA ILE A 29 9.69 -4.62 -20.51
C ILE A 29 8.82 -4.03 -21.63
N GLY A 30 9.24 -2.90 -22.18
CA GLY A 30 8.63 -2.32 -23.38
C GLY A 30 7.29 -1.60 -23.13
N SER A 31 6.33 -1.78 -24.04
CA SER A 31 5.13 -0.93 -24.16
C SER A 31 4.10 -1.06 -23.03
N GLN A 32 4.28 -2.02 -22.10
CA GLN A 32 3.34 -2.25 -21.00
C GLN A 32 3.52 -1.26 -19.84
N LEU A 33 4.69 -0.63 -19.70
CA LEU A 33 5.00 0.24 -18.56
C LEU A 33 3.96 1.37 -18.36
N ASN A 34 3.59 2.08 -19.42
CA ASN A 34 2.61 3.18 -19.35
C ASN A 34 1.23 2.68 -18.91
N ALA A 35 0.78 1.54 -19.45
CA ALA A 35 -0.50 0.96 -19.08
C ALA A 35 -0.53 0.52 -17.61
N HIS A 36 0.60 0.01 -17.09
CA HIS A 36 0.73 -0.33 -15.68
C HIS A 36 0.72 0.91 -14.79
N ILE A 37 1.38 2.00 -15.18
CA ILE A 37 1.37 3.27 -14.43
C ILE A 37 -0.06 3.84 -14.37
N GLU A 38 -0.77 3.93 -15.50
CA GLU A 38 -2.15 4.41 -15.55
C GLU A 38 -3.10 3.56 -14.70
N ARG A 39 -2.88 2.23 -14.67
CA ARG A 39 -3.65 1.33 -13.81
C ARG A 39 -3.33 1.57 -12.33
N SER A 40 -2.06 1.73 -11.97
CA SER A 40 -1.64 2.00 -10.59
C SER A 40 -2.21 3.32 -10.07
N LEU A 41 -2.19 4.39 -10.87
CA LEU A 41 -2.76 5.68 -10.48
C LEU A 41 -4.27 5.60 -10.25
N ARG A 42 -5.01 4.93 -11.13
CA ARG A 42 -6.45 4.69 -10.95
C ARG A 42 -6.74 3.87 -9.70
N MET A 43 -5.93 2.84 -9.43
CA MET A 43 -6.09 2.00 -8.25
C MET A 43 -5.77 2.78 -6.97
N ALA A 44 -4.74 3.63 -6.98
CA ALA A 44 -4.41 4.48 -5.84
C ALA A 44 -5.58 5.40 -5.46
N GLN A 45 -6.19 6.07 -6.45
CA GLN A 45 -7.39 6.89 -6.24
C GLN A 45 -8.56 6.06 -5.70
N HIS A 46 -8.82 4.90 -6.32
CA HIS A 46 -9.89 4.01 -5.88
C HIS A 46 -9.71 3.53 -4.43
N LEU A 47 -8.49 3.13 -4.06
CA LEU A 47 -8.19 2.67 -2.70
C LEU A 47 -8.30 3.81 -1.68
N ASP A 48 -7.89 5.02 -2.03
CA ASP A 48 -8.01 6.19 -1.16
C ASP A 48 -9.50 6.55 -0.92
N GLU A 49 -10.31 6.55 -1.98
CA GLU A 49 -11.75 6.84 -1.90
C GLU A 49 -12.56 5.77 -1.14
N GLN A 50 -12.15 4.50 -1.26
CA GLN A 50 -12.89 3.37 -0.68
C GLN A 50 -12.32 2.90 0.66
N ALA A 51 -11.25 3.52 1.17
CA ALA A 51 -10.65 3.15 2.44
C ALA A 51 -11.67 3.29 3.58
N PRO A 52 -11.92 2.22 4.37
CA PRO A 52 -12.75 2.31 5.55
C PRO A 52 -12.23 3.37 6.53
N VAL A 53 -13.14 4.00 7.28
CA VAL A 53 -12.76 4.92 8.36
C VAL A 53 -11.86 4.19 9.35
N GLY A 54 -10.74 4.82 9.71
CA GLY A 54 -9.72 4.22 10.58
C GLY A 54 -8.61 3.47 9.83
N THR A 55 -8.65 3.42 8.49
CA THR A 55 -7.52 2.89 7.70
C THR A 55 -6.26 3.72 7.94
N VAL A 56 -5.15 3.04 8.24
CA VAL A 56 -3.85 3.67 8.49
C VAL A 56 -3.02 3.66 7.20
N PRO A 57 -2.72 4.83 6.60
CA PRO A 57 -1.83 4.90 5.45
C PRO A 57 -0.37 4.73 5.89
N ILE A 58 0.38 3.85 5.22
CA ILE A 58 1.81 3.61 5.48
C ILE A 58 2.59 3.83 4.17
N PRO A 59 3.36 4.92 4.05
CA PRO A 59 4.19 5.15 2.87
C PRO A 59 5.32 4.14 2.82
N THR A 60 5.62 3.66 1.62
CA THR A 60 6.67 2.66 1.34
C THR A 60 7.90 3.28 0.69
N ASP A 61 7.82 4.55 0.29
CA ASP A 61 8.89 5.28 -0.39
C ASP A 61 10.15 5.35 0.45
N SER A 62 11.29 5.00 -0.15
CA SER A 62 12.62 5.04 0.47
C SER A 62 12.73 4.31 1.82
N ARG A 63 11.92 3.27 2.03
CA ARG A 63 11.92 2.49 3.28
C ARG A 63 12.36 1.06 3.06
N SER A 64 13.03 0.51 4.08
CA SER A 64 13.25 -0.92 4.12
C SER A 64 11.94 -1.66 4.41
N VAL A 65 11.88 -2.93 3.99
CA VAL A 65 10.76 -3.82 4.33
C VAL A 65 10.59 -3.95 5.85
N GLN A 66 11.70 -3.94 6.60
CA GLN A 66 11.68 -4.04 8.05
C GLN A 66 11.03 -2.81 8.70
N ASP A 67 11.32 -1.61 8.20
CA ASP A 67 10.70 -0.37 8.70
C ASP A 67 9.20 -0.34 8.39
N ILE A 68 8.80 -0.81 7.20
CA ILE A 68 7.38 -0.92 6.83
C ILE A 68 6.68 -1.93 7.74
N ALA A 69 7.27 -3.10 7.97
CA ALA A 69 6.71 -4.12 8.85
C ALA A 69 6.53 -3.62 10.29
N MET A 70 7.51 -2.89 10.83
CA MET A 70 7.40 -2.29 12.17
C MET A 70 6.19 -1.39 12.27
N ARG A 71 5.95 -0.53 11.27
CA ARG A 71 4.81 0.39 11.25
C ARG A 71 3.47 -0.31 11.14
N VAL A 72 3.42 -1.43 10.43
CA VAL A 72 2.22 -2.26 10.36
C VAL A 72 1.90 -2.84 11.73
N VAL A 73 2.91 -3.31 12.47
CA VAL A 73 2.74 -3.80 13.85
C VAL A 73 2.30 -2.67 14.78
N GLU A 74 2.95 -1.50 14.71
CA GLU A 74 2.55 -0.31 15.48
C GLU A 74 1.11 0.14 15.20
N ALA A 75 0.62 -0.04 13.96
CA ALA A 75 -0.77 0.24 13.61
C ALA A 75 -1.74 -0.81 14.18
N ALA A 76 -1.30 -2.06 14.32
CA ALA A 76 -2.10 -3.17 14.84
C ALA A 76 -2.21 -3.17 16.38
N ASP A 77 -1.24 -2.58 17.08
CA ASP A 77 -1.19 -2.50 18.55
C ASP A 77 -2.01 -1.31 19.12
N ARG A 78 -2.90 -0.71 18.32
CA ARG A 78 -3.59 0.55 18.64
C ARG A 78 -5.05 0.37 19.08
#